data_AF-A0A5J4RMH4-F1
#
_entry.id   AF-A0A5J4RMH4-F1
#
_cell.length_a   1.000
_cell.length_b   1.000
_cell.length_c   1.000
_cell.angle_alpha   90.00
_cell.angle_beta   90.00
_cell.angle_gamma   90.00
#
_symmetry.space_group_name_H-M   'P 1'
#
loop_
_entity.id
_entity.type
_entity.pdbx_description
1 polymer ?
#
loop_
_entity_poly.entity_id
_entity_poly.type
_entity_poly.pdbx_seq_one_letter_code
_entity_poly.pdbx_strand_id
1 'polypeptide(L)'
;MPRRKKYTLLAKGLPIYEVIVEELSKNPELAANYDMATIEISILKTIKPFIKNIDAVTSHFEWYLAKNKKYIPVFSGEEIINRILLAKMLGISRQTLSDWIRKGFITPVKSQRVSNKETFSTKAVLKQLKLYQAEHTEK
;
A
#
# COMPACT_ATOMS: atom_id res chain seq x y z
N MET A 1 2.54 -14.53 -1.00
CA MET A 1 1.60 -13.57 -0.38
C MET A 1 0.44 -14.35 0.23
N PRO A 2 -0.07 -13.99 1.42
CA PRO A 2 -1.22 -14.68 2.00
C PRO A 2 -2.44 -14.56 1.07
N ARG A 3 -3.09 -15.68 0.76
CA ARG A 3 -4.33 -15.68 -0.03
C ARG A 3 -5.38 -14.90 0.74
N ARG A 4 -5.94 -13.85 0.12
CA ARG A 4 -7.06 -13.11 0.71
C ARG A 4 -8.23 -14.08 0.86
N LYS A 5 -8.96 -14.00 1.98
CA LYS A 5 -10.21 -14.74 2.13
C LYS A 5 -11.12 -14.37 0.97
N LYS A 6 -11.60 -15.38 0.24
CA LYS A 6 -12.51 -15.25 -0.90
C LYS A 6 -13.90 -15.61 -0.40
N TYR A 7 -14.87 -14.75 -0.64
CA TYR A 7 -16.27 -15.11 -0.55
C TYR A 7 -16.74 -15.47 -1.96
N THR A 8 -17.35 -16.63 -2.11
CA THR A 8 -17.85 -17.12 -3.39
C THR A 8 -19.33 -17.42 -3.22
N LEU A 9 -20.13 -17.05 -4.22
CA LEU A 9 -21.54 -17.37 -4.30
C LEU A 9 -21.91 -17.75 -5.73
N LEU A 10 -22.91 -18.63 -5.88
CA LEU A 10 -23.46 -18.98 -7.18
C LEU A 10 -24.34 -17.85 -7.70
N ALA A 11 -24.07 -17.37 -8.92
CA ALA A 11 -24.82 -16.29 -9.54
C ALA A 11 -26.30 -16.66 -9.73
N LYS A 12 -26.61 -17.95 -9.92
CA LYS A 12 -27.96 -18.49 -10.09
C LYS A 12 -28.93 -18.10 -8.97
N GLY A 13 -28.42 -17.83 -7.76
CA GLY A 13 -29.24 -17.40 -6.63
C GLY A 13 -29.56 -15.90 -6.60
N LEU A 14 -29.04 -15.10 -7.55
CA LEU A 14 -29.21 -13.66 -7.57
C LEU A 14 -30.29 -13.23 -8.58
N PRO A 15 -31.06 -12.16 -8.28
CA PRO A 15 -32.06 -11.61 -9.21
C PRO A 15 -31.48 -11.15 -10.56
N ILE A 16 -30.17 -10.88 -10.62
CA ILE A 16 -29.47 -10.40 -11.81
C ILE A 16 -28.95 -11.53 -12.72
N TYR A 17 -29.19 -12.81 -12.35
CA TYR A 17 -28.62 -13.95 -13.05
C TYR A 17 -28.96 -13.97 -14.55
N GLU A 18 -30.22 -13.74 -14.90
CA GLU A 18 -30.68 -13.76 -16.30
C GLU A 18 -29.96 -12.69 -17.13
N VAL A 19 -29.78 -11.48 -16.58
CA VAL A 19 -29.04 -10.39 -17.23
C VAL A 19 -27.57 -10.77 -17.43
N ILE A 20 -26.94 -11.43 -16.45
CA ILE A 20 -25.56 -11.89 -16.57
C ILE A 20 -25.44 -12.94 -17.69
N VAL A 21 -26.37 -13.91 -17.74
CA VAL A 21 -26.38 -14.96 -18.77
C VAL A 21 -26.60 -14.35 -20.16
N GLU A 22 -27.52 -13.40 -20.31
CA GLU A 22 -27.78 -12.71 -21.57
C GLU A 22 -26.54 -11.99 -22.09
N GLU A 23 -25.84 -11.22 -21.24
CA GLU A 23 -24.62 -10.53 -21.62
C GLU A 23 -23.47 -11.49 -21.97
N LEU A 24 -23.26 -12.55 -21.18
CA LEU A 24 -22.20 -13.52 -21.44
C LEU A 24 -22.47 -14.35 -22.70
N SER A 25 -23.75 -14.59 -23.02
CA SER A 25 -24.16 -15.35 -24.21
C SER A 25 -23.93 -14.60 -25.53
N LYS A 26 -23.73 -13.27 -25.47
CA LYS A 26 -23.30 -12.48 -26.64
C LYS A 26 -21.88 -12.82 -27.08
N ASN A 27 -21.08 -13.43 -26.21
CA ASN A 27 -19.76 -13.95 -26.57
C ASN A 27 -19.89 -15.38 -27.14
N PRO A 28 -19.62 -15.60 -28.45
CA PRO A 28 -19.79 -16.90 -29.10
C PRO A 28 -18.96 -18.02 -28.47
N GLU A 29 -17.77 -17.70 -27.93
CA GLU A 29 -16.89 -18.68 -27.29
C GLU A 29 -17.50 -19.21 -25.99
N LEU A 30 -18.06 -18.31 -25.18
CA LEU A 30 -18.69 -18.64 -23.91
C LEU A 30 -20.01 -19.40 -24.13
N ALA A 31 -20.83 -18.94 -25.07
CA ALA A 31 -22.11 -19.56 -25.37
C ALA A 31 -21.98 -21.00 -25.92
N ALA A 32 -20.94 -21.28 -26.71
CA ALA A 32 -20.77 -22.59 -27.34
C ALA A 32 -20.07 -23.63 -26.44
N ASN A 33 -19.18 -23.19 -25.55
CA ASN A 33 -18.23 -24.10 -24.88
C ASN A 33 -18.30 -24.09 -23.35
N TYR A 34 -19.13 -23.23 -22.72
CA TYR A 34 -19.15 -23.07 -21.27
C TYR A 34 -20.55 -23.21 -20.68
N ASP A 35 -20.64 -23.78 -19.49
CA ASP A 35 -21.91 -23.97 -18.76
C ASP A 35 -22.26 -22.72 -17.94
N MET A 36 -23.26 -21.98 -18.41
CA MET A 36 -23.77 -20.77 -17.77
C MET A 36 -24.44 -21.05 -16.41
N ALA A 37 -24.83 -22.29 -16.11
CA ALA A 37 -25.40 -22.64 -14.80
C ALA A 37 -24.37 -22.63 -13.66
N THR A 38 -23.07 -22.62 -14.00
CA THR A 38 -21.95 -22.70 -13.04
C THR A 38 -21.31 -21.35 -12.71
N ILE A 39 -21.90 -20.24 -13.13
CA ILE A 39 -21.33 -18.91 -12.92
C ILE A 39 -21.19 -18.63 -11.41
N GLU A 40 -19.94 -18.40 -10.98
CA GLU A 40 -19.60 -18.00 -9.62
C GLU A 40 -19.18 -16.53 -9.58
N ILE A 41 -19.78 -15.77 -8.67
CA ILE A 41 -19.30 -14.44 -8.33
C ILE A 41 -18.42 -14.57 -7.11
N SER A 42 -17.25 -13.94 -7.17
CA SER A 42 -16.34 -13.93 -6.04
C SER A 42 -15.87 -12.55 -5.65
N ILE A 43 -15.85 -12.33 -4.34
CA ILE A 43 -15.45 -11.06 -3.73
C ILE A 43 -14.30 -11.37 -2.78
N LEU A 44 -13.19 -10.65 -2.96
CA LEU A 44 -12.05 -10.77 -2.05
C LEU A 44 -12.29 -9.89 -0.82
N LYS A 45 -12.01 -10.43 0.36
CA LYS A 45 -12.06 -9.66 1.61
C LYS A 45 -11.12 -8.46 1.50
N THR A 46 -11.68 -7.27 1.72
CA THR A 46 -10.88 -6.05 1.85
C THR A 46 -9.97 -6.16 3.06
N ILE A 47 -8.67 -6.09 2.82
CA ILE A 47 -7.67 -5.98 3.87
C ILE A 47 -7.31 -4.51 3.96
N LYS A 48 -7.68 -3.85 5.08
CA LYS A 48 -7.12 -2.53 5.37
C LYS A 48 -5.61 -2.70 5.54
N PRO A 49 -4.78 -2.02 4.74
CA PRO A 49 -3.35 -2.10 4.94
C PRO A 49 -3.04 -1.58 6.35
N PHE A 50 -2.09 -2.21 7.04
CA PHE A 50 -1.59 -1.70 8.31
C PHE A 50 -0.06 -1.77 8.39
N ILE A 51 0.52 -0.92 9.23
CA ILE A 51 1.95 -0.99 9.58
C ILE A 51 2.10 -1.86 10.83
N LYS A 52 2.84 -2.96 10.70
CA LYS A 52 3.19 -3.80 11.85
C LYS A 52 4.26 -3.09 12.71
N ASN A 53 4.07 -3.09 14.03
CA ASN A 53 5.01 -2.53 15.01
C ASN A 53 5.36 -1.06 14.75
N ILE A 54 4.35 -0.23 14.48
CA ILE A 54 4.54 1.21 14.21
C ILE A 54 5.32 1.92 15.32
N ASP A 55 5.10 1.55 16.59
CA ASP A 55 5.80 2.14 17.74
C ASP A 55 7.31 1.89 17.69
N ALA A 56 7.71 0.66 17.37
CA ALA A 56 9.11 0.28 17.25
C ALA A 56 9.79 0.99 16.08
N VAL A 57 9.11 1.09 14.93
CA VAL A 57 9.63 1.82 13.77
C VAL A 57 9.78 3.30 14.07
N THR A 58 8.78 3.92 14.70
CA THR A 58 8.80 5.34 15.04
C THR A 58 9.92 5.64 16.04
N SER A 59 10.05 4.83 17.09
CA SER A 59 11.12 4.96 18.09
C SER A 59 12.51 4.78 17.48
N HIS A 60 12.68 3.79 16.59
CA HIS A 60 13.94 3.58 15.88
C HIS A 60 14.28 4.77 14.98
N PHE A 61 13.28 5.30 14.27
CA PHE A 61 13.48 6.43 13.38
C PHE A 61 13.88 7.69 14.16
N GLU A 62 13.22 7.99 15.28
CA GLU A 62 13.59 9.11 16.16
C GLU A 62 15.02 8.97 16.70
N TRP A 63 15.38 7.78 17.19
CA TRP A 63 16.74 7.48 17.62
C TRP A 63 17.75 7.68 16.48
N TYR A 64 17.43 7.20 15.28
CA TYR A 64 18.30 7.34 14.11
C TYR A 64 18.53 8.81 13.77
N LEU A 65 17.47 9.62 13.76
CA LEU A 65 17.53 11.06 13.51
C LEU A 65 18.37 11.79 14.58
N ALA A 66 18.22 11.42 15.85
CA ALA A 66 19.00 12.00 16.93
C ALA A 66 20.50 11.67 16.83
N LYS A 67 20.84 10.42 16.49
CA LYS A 67 22.24 9.96 16.37
C LYS A 67 22.93 10.44 15.09
N ASN A 68 22.21 10.48 13.97
CA ASN A 68 22.79 10.69 12.64
C ASN A 68 22.49 12.07 12.05
N LYS A 69 22.02 13.03 12.84
CA LYS A 69 21.62 14.38 12.38
C LYS A 69 22.62 15.05 11.44
N LYS A 70 23.93 14.90 11.69
CA LYS A 70 25.00 15.47 10.88
C LYS A 70 25.26 14.74 9.55
N TYR A 71 24.78 13.52 9.40
CA TYR A 71 25.01 12.64 8.26
C TYR A 71 23.78 12.53 7.33
N ILE A 72 22.68 13.20 7.66
CA ILE A 72 21.52 13.27 6.78
C ILE A 72 21.90 14.14 5.57
N PRO A 73 21.82 13.61 4.34
CA PRO A 73 22.22 14.35 3.15
C PRO A 73 21.27 15.52 2.92
N VAL A 74 21.82 16.72 2.97
CA VAL A 74 21.10 17.97 2.67
C VAL A 74 21.78 18.66 1.50
N PHE A 75 20.99 19.04 0.50
CA PHE A 75 21.44 19.79 -0.66
C PHE A 75 20.60 21.07 -0.79
N SER A 76 21.25 22.23 -0.73
CA SER A 76 20.58 23.54 -0.82
C SER A 76 19.39 23.70 0.13
N GLY A 77 19.53 23.20 1.38
CA GLY A 77 18.49 23.22 2.42
C GLY A 77 17.40 22.15 2.30
N GLU A 78 17.43 21.31 1.26
CA GLU A 78 16.50 20.19 1.06
C GLU A 78 17.17 18.86 1.44
N GLU A 79 16.48 18.03 2.22
CA GLU A 79 16.92 16.66 2.49
C GLU A 79 16.80 15.82 1.20
N ILE A 80 17.91 15.23 0.75
CA ILE A 80 17.96 14.38 -0.45
C ILE A 80 18.06 12.92 -0.02
N ILE A 81 16.92 12.38 0.41
CA ILE A 81 16.82 11.01 0.91
C ILE A 81 16.20 10.17 -0.19
N ASN A 82 16.92 9.14 -0.63
CA ASN A 82 16.38 8.15 -1.55
C ASN A 82 15.68 7.01 -0.79
N ARG A 83 14.95 6.14 -1.51
CA ARG A 83 14.22 5.01 -0.91
C ARG A 83 15.14 4.04 -0.15
N ILE A 84 16.38 3.86 -0.60
CA ILE A 84 17.33 2.95 0.04
C ILE A 84 17.74 3.49 1.40
N LEU A 85 18.09 4.78 1.46
CA LEU A 85 18.47 5.45 2.68
C LEU A 85 17.27 5.52 3.64
N LEU A 86 16.09 5.91 3.17
CA LEU A 86 14.90 5.96 4.03
C LEU A 86 14.58 4.60 4.67
N ALA A 87 14.66 3.51 3.90
CA ALA A 87 14.44 2.17 4.44
C ALA A 87 15.43 1.84 5.58
N LYS A 88 16.71 2.24 5.41
CA LYS A 88 17.73 2.10 6.45
C LYS A 88 17.43 2.96 7.67
N MET A 89 17.00 4.21 7.49
CA MET A 89 16.65 5.11 8.60
C MET A 89 15.45 4.60 9.41
N LEU A 90 14.50 3.95 8.74
CA LEU A 90 13.32 3.35 9.37
C LEU A 90 13.57 1.95 9.96
N GLY A 91 14.74 1.35 9.72
CA GLY A 91 15.06 -0.01 10.16
C GLY A 91 14.22 -1.10 9.46
N ILE A 92 13.79 -0.87 8.22
CA ILE A 92 12.94 -1.79 7.44
C ILE A 92 13.59 -2.19 6.10
N SER A 93 13.03 -3.21 5.46
CA SER A 93 13.46 -3.61 4.12
C SER A 93 12.99 -2.60 3.06
N ARG A 94 13.72 -2.50 1.94
CA ARG A 94 13.32 -1.69 0.77
C ARG A 94 11.96 -2.10 0.21
N GLN A 95 11.65 -3.40 0.29
CA GLN A 95 10.38 -3.95 -0.17
C GLN A 95 9.23 -3.46 0.71
N THR A 96 9.43 -3.47 2.04
CA THR A 96 8.48 -2.95 3.02
C THR A 96 8.19 -1.47 2.77
N LEU A 97 9.24 -0.66 2.54
CA LEU A 97 9.05 0.76 2.22
C LEU A 97 8.28 0.97 0.91
N SER A 98 8.60 0.20 -0.13
CA SER A 98 7.90 0.29 -1.43
C SER A 98 6.42 -0.07 -1.28
N ASP A 99 6.12 -1.09 -0.46
CA ASP A 99 4.75 -1.43 -0.11
C ASP A 99 4.05 -0.32 0.67
N TRP A 100 4.75 0.38 1.57
CA TRP A 100 4.18 1.48 2.34
C TRP A 100 3.85 2.69 1.46
N ILE A 101 4.73 3.02 0.52
CA ILE A 101 4.48 4.07 -0.47
C ILE A 101 3.26 3.71 -1.32
N ARG A 102 3.20 2.47 -1.84
CA ARG A 102 2.06 1.98 -2.64
C ARG A 102 0.75 1.97 -1.85
N LYS A 103 0.82 1.71 -0.54
CA LYS A 103 -0.34 1.71 0.38
C LYS A 103 -0.70 3.12 0.89
N GLY A 104 0.08 4.14 0.55
CA GLY A 104 -0.17 5.53 0.93
C GLY A 104 0.25 5.90 2.36
N PHE A 105 1.03 5.07 3.05
CA PHE A 105 1.50 5.38 4.41
C PHE A 105 2.60 6.44 4.43
N ILE A 106 3.43 6.47 3.39
CA ILE A 106 4.50 7.45 3.23
C ILE A 106 4.34 8.07 1.85
N THR A 107 4.41 9.38 1.78
CA THR A 107 4.28 10.12 0.52
C THR A 107 5.65 10.61 0.07
N PRO A 108 6.15 10.18 -1.12
CA PRO A 108 7.35 10.77 -1.70
C PRO A 108 7.06 12.20 -2.16
N VAL A 109 8.07 13.07 -2.05
CA VAL A 109 7.99 14.44 -2.54
C VAL A 109 8.92 14.57 -3.74
N LYS A 110 8.51 15.31 -4.77
CA LYS A 110 9.44 15.65 -5.87
C LYS A 110 10.46 16.66 -5.36
N SER A 111 11.73 16.37 -5.54
CA SER A 111 12.78 17.30 -5.15
C SER A 111 12.67 18.59 -5.96
N GLN A 112 12.74 19.72 -5.27
CA GLN A 112 12.77 21.04 -5.92
C GLN A 112 14.15 21.35 -6.49
N ARG A 113 15.19 20.73 -5.91
CA ARG A 113 16.59 21.01 -6.25
C ARG A 113 17.20 19.99 -7.20
N VAL A 114 16.64 18.79 -7.30
CA VAL A 114 17.12 17.72 -8.18
C VAL A 114 16.01 17.31 -9.14
N SER A 115 16.20 17.64 -10.41
CA SER A 115 15.20 17.41 -11.46
C SER A 115 14.75 15.94 -11.49
N ASN A 116 13.43 15.76 -11.47
CA ASN A 116 12.74 14.49 -11.65
C ASN A 116 13.15 13.37 -10.68
N LYS A 117 13.66 13.70 -9.49
CA LYS A 117 13.93 12.71 -8.42
C LYS A 117 12.96 12.86 -7.26
N GLU A 118 12.45 11.72 -6.81
CA GLU A 118 11.75 11.63 -5.54
C GLU A 118 12.73 11.75 -4.38
N THR A 119 12.33 12.51 -3.36
CA THR A 119 13.00 12.61 -2.07
C THR A 119 12.00 12.44 -0.94
N PHE A 120 12.52 12.31 0.28
CA PHE A 120 11.73 12.22 1.51
C PHE A 120 12.24 13.24 2.51
N SER A 121 11.31 13.96 3.14
CA SER A 121 11.63 14.78 4.31
C SER A 121 11.45 13.97 5.58
N THR A 122 12.46 13.97 6.45
CA THR A 122 12.44 13.27 7.74
C THR A 122 11.30 13.75 8.62
N LYS A 123 11.06 15.07 8.66
CA LYS A 123 9.96 15.69 9.40
C LYS A 123 8.59 15.27 8.88
N ALA A 124 8.43 15.23 7.55
CA ALA A 124 7.18 14.81 6.93
C ALA A 124 6.89 13.33 7.20
N VAL A 125 7.89 12.47 7.00
CA VAL A 125 7.77 11.03 7.27
C VAL A 125 7.45 10.77 8.74
N LEU A 126 8.15 11.42 9.67
CA LEU A 126 7.88 11.26 11.11
C LEU A 126 6.46 11.70 11.46
N LYS A 127 5.98 12.82 10.90
CA LYS A 127 4.60 13.28 11.08
C LYS A 127 3.58 12.26 10.56
N GLN A 128 3.81 11.67 9.39
CA GLN A 128 2.93 10.65 8.82
C GLN A 128 2.87 9.39 9.70
N LEU A 129 4.02 8.92 10.20
CA LEU A 129 4.08 7.77 11.08
C LEU A 129 3.37 8.02 12.41
N LYS A 130 3.54 9.20 13.01
CA LYS A 130 2.86 9.58 14.27
C LYS A 130 1.35 9.76 14.11
N LEU A 131 0.90 10.34 12.99
CA LEU A 131 -0.53 10.40 12.65
C LEU A 131 -1.13 9.01 12.55
N TYR A 132 -0.45 8.12 11.80
CA TYR A 132 -0.88 6.74 11.66
C TYR A 132 -0.91 6.00 13.00
N GLN A 133 0.11 6.21 13.85
CA GLN A 133 0.19 5.66 15.20
C GLN A 133 -1.01 6.11 16.04
N ALA A 134 -1.27 7.42 16.13
CA ALA A 134 -2.39 7.96 16.90
C ALA A 134 -3.75 7.39 16.47
N GLU A 135 -3.98 7.23 15.17
CA GLU A 135 -5.22 6.65 14.63
C GLU A 135 -5.41 5.16 14.95
N HIS A 136 -4.34 4.45 15.33
CA HIS A 136 -4.34 2.99 15.52
C HIS A 136 -3.99 2.55 16.95
N THR A 137 -3.59 3.46 17.84
CA THR A 137 -3.36 3.19 19.27
C THR A 137 -4.65 3.31 20.10
N GLU A 138 -5.72 3.94 19.59
CA GLU A 138 -7.02 4.07 20.28
C GLU A 138 -7.95 2.84 20.15
N LYS A 139 -7.41 1.61 20.11
CA LYS A 139 -8.22 0.38 20.06
C LYS A 139 -7.78 -0.70 21.02
#